data_AF-A0A258SPN0-F1
#
_entry.id   AF-A0A258SPN0-F1
#
_cell.length_a   1.000
_cell.length_b   1.000
_cell.length_c   1.000
_cell.angle_alpha   90.00
_cell.angle_beta   90.00
_cell.angle_gamma   90.00
#
_symmetry.space_group_name_H-M   'P 1'
#
loop_
_entity.id
_entity.type
_entity.pdbx_description
1 polymer ?
#
loop_
_entity_poly.entity_id
_entity_poly.type
_entity_poly.pdbx_seq_one_letter_code
_entity_poly.pdbx_strand_id
1 'polypeptide(L)'
;MFYNAEEKLERYNMPDTLKAQHTAHLTTGHALYSDMGHVLCSVINDSCGWHDTVCGTSNAEIVKAQYGEATYQTHRNAMHRNGRDGLLVELGKWGLGKRDVVPNVNFFSKASADDTGKLHFDVANSRAGATVDLRFEMNVLVVLSAAPHPLDPRPDYAPGDVMLTAWKSGLPGADDVCRNACAENQRGFYQTEILYR
;
A
#
# COMPACT_ATOMS: atom_id res chain seq x y z
N MET A 1 -0.33 4.57 0.51
CA MET A 1 -1.12 5.17 -0.59
C MET A 1 -0.16 5.89 -1.52
N PHE A 2 -0.49 5.95 -2.81
CA PHE A 2 0.38 6.53 -3.84
C PHE A 2 -0.43 7.51 -4.69
N TYR A 3 0.16 8.67 -4.96
CA TYR A 3 -0.40 9.72 -5.81
C TYR A 3 0.70 10.20 -6.76
N ASN A 4 0.34 10.59 -7.97
CA ASN A 4 1.26 11.37 -8.80
C ASN A 4 1.59 12.69 -8.04
N ALA A 5 2.88 12.99 -7.87
CA ALA A 5 3.32 14.14 -7.10
C ALA A 5 2.96 15.47 -7.79
N GLU A 6 2.92 15.47 -9.12
CA GLU A 6 2.66 16.64 -9.96
C GLU A 6 1.15 16.89 -10.10
N GLU A 7 0.36 15.84 -10.34
CA GLU A 7 -1.11 15.89 -10.42
C GLU A 7 -1.74 14.90 -9.43
N LYS A 8 -2.13 15.37 -8.25
CA LYS A 8 -2.62 14.50 -7.15
C LYS A 8 -4.02 13.92 -7.39
N LEU A 9 -4.72 14.35 -8.44
CA LEU A 9 -5.94 13.68 -8.90
C LEU A 9 -5.63 12.31 -9.48
N GLU A 10 -4.46 12.12 -10.08
CA GLU A 10 -3.98 10.80 -10.52
C GLU A 10 -3.39 10.04 -9.33
N ARG A 11 -3.91 8.86 -9.06
CA ARG A 11 -3.64 8.14 -7.82
C ARG A 11 -3.84 6.65 -7.95
N TYR A 12 -3.29 5.91 -7.00
CA TYR A 12 -3.34 4.46 -6.98
C TYR A 12 -4.76 3.93 -7.16
N ASN A 13 -4.90 2.99 -8.08
CA ASN A 13 -6.14 2.31 -8.40
C ASN A 13 -5.96 0.80 -8.19
N MET A 14 -6.51 0.29 -7.10
CA MET A 14 -6.47 -1.14 -6.78
C MET A 14 -7.16 -1.99 -7.87
N PRO A 15 -8.40 -1.68 -8.31
CA PRO A 15 -9.04 -2.47 -9.37
C PRO A 15 -8.21 -2.61 -10.64
N ASP A 16 -7.64 -1.51 -11.15
CA ASP A 16 -6.82 -1.54 -12.36
C ASP A 16 -5.51 -2.31 -12.14
N THR A 17 -4.90 -2.14 -10.97
CA THR A 17 -3.72 -2.90 -10.56
C THR A 17 -3.98 -4.40 -10.55
N LEU A 18 -5.08 -4.85 -9.93
CA LEU A 18 -5.39 -6.27 -9.79
C LEU A 18 -5.89 -6.88 -11.10
N LYS A 19 -6.80 -6.19 -11.80
CA LYS A 19 -7.41 -6.67 -13.04
C LYS A 19 -6.39 -6.82 -14.16
N ALA A 20 -5.50 -5.84 -14.34
CA ALA A 20 -4.49 -5.88 -15.40
C ALA A 20 -3.53 -7.08 -15.24
N GLN A 21 -3.31 -7.52 -14.01
CA GLN A 21 -2.31 -8.53 -13.69
C GLN A 21 -2.94 -9.86 -13.25
N HIS A 22 -4.27 -9.97 -13.31
CA HIS A 22 -5.03 -11.18 -12.98
C HIS A 22 -4.67 -11.74 -11.59
N THR A 23 -4.50 -10.85 -10.61
CA THR A 23 -4.07 -11.18 -9.25
C THR A 23 -5.04 -10.64 -8.20
N ALA A 24 -4.98 -11.19 -6.98
CA ALA A 24 -5.71 -10.71 -5.80
C ALA A 24 -4.78 -10.18 -4.70
N HIS A 25 -3.46 -10.19 -4.93
CA HIS A 25 -2.45 -9.71 -4.00
C HIS A 25 -1.28 -9.09 -4.74
N LEU A 26 -0.38 -8.42 -4.01
CA LEU A 26 0.85 -7.86 -4.57
C LEU A 26 2.08 -8.59 -4.02
N THR A 27 3.10 -8.70 -4.85
CA THR A 27 4.43 -9.29 -4.58
C THR A 27 5.36 -8.95 -5.76
N THR A 28 6.61 -9.41 -5.76
CA THR A 28 7.59 -9.22 -6.83
C THR A 28 6.99 -9.48 -8.22
N GLY A 29 7.27 -8.58 -9.17
CA GLY A 29 6.77 -8.66 -10.54
C GLY A 29 5.47 -7.87 -10.77
N HIS A 30 4.81 -7.40 -9.70
CA HIS A 30 3.60 -6.59 -9.84
C HIS A 30 3.89 -5.10 -10.01
N ALA A 31 3.24 -4.48 -10.98
CA ALA A 31 3.14 -3.04 -11.19
C ALA A 31 1.92 -2.47 -10.46
N LEU A 32 2.02 -1.27 -9.87
CA LEU A 32 0.94 -0.58 -9.19
C LEU A 32 0.46 0.58 -10.07
N TYR A 33 -0.77 0.48 -10.53
CA TYR A 33 -1.36 1.40 -11.50
C TYR A 33 -2.05 2.59 -10.86
N SER A 34 -2.03 3.72 -11.56
CA SER A 34 -2.94 4.83 -11.34
C SER A 34 -4.30 4.58 -12.01
N ASP A 35 -5.29 5.38 -11.65
CA ASP A 35 -6.60 5.46 -12.31
C ASP A 35 -6.55 6.02 -13.74
N MET A 36 -5.39 6.50 -14.19
CA MET A 36 -5.13 6.91 -15.58
C MET A 36 -4.38 5.83 -16.38
N GLY A 37 -4.10 4.67 -15.79
CA GLY A 37 -3.43 3.56 -16.47
C GLY A 37 -1.91 3.69 -16.56
N HIS A 38 -1.30 4.65 -15.86
CA HIS A 38 0.15 4.73 -15.71
C HIS A 38 0.62 3.84 -14.56
N VAL A 39 1.83 3.30 -14.66
CA VAL A 39 2.51 2.65 -13.55
C VAL A 39 3.10 3.71 -12.61
N LEU A 40 2.63 3.76 -11.37
CA LEU A 40 3.17 4.64 -10.32
C LEU A 40 4.46 4.06 -9.75
N CYS A 41 4.43 2.78 -9.40
CA CYS A 41 5.57 2.05 -8.88
C CYS A 41 5.44 0.54 -9.15
N SER A 42 6.51 -0.20 -8.90
CA SER A 42 6.59 -1.64 -9.14
C SER A 42 7.25 -2.33 -7.94
N VAL A 43 6.81 -3.54 -7.60
CA VAL A 43 7.44 -4.38 -6.57
C VAL A 43 8.58 -5.17 -7.21
N ILE A 44 9.81 -4.71 -7.04
CA ILE A 44 10.98 -5.31 -7.69
C ILE A 44 11.62 -6.43 -6.86
N ASN A 45 11.33 -6.46 -5.55
CA ASN A 45 11.76 -7.50 -4.62
C ASN A 45 10.82 -7.54 -3.42
N ASP A 46 10.55 -8.73 -2.89
CA ASP A 46 9.65 -8.99 -1.76
C ASP A 46 10.07 -10.28 -1.07
N SER A 47 10.32 -10.21 0.25
CA SER A 47 10.70 -11.37 1.06
C SER A 47 9.52 -12.10 1.71
N CYS A 48 8.30 -11.56 1.63
CA CYS A 48 7.08 -12.14 2.23
C CYS A 48 6.26 -12.94 1.22
N GLY A 49 6.24 -12.50 -0.04
CA GLY A 49 5.48 -13.13 -1.12
C GLY A 49 4.01 -12.67 -1.21
N TRP A 50 3.54 -11.84 -0.29
CA TRP A 50 2.14 -11.37 -0.26
C TRP A 50 1.97 -10.04 0.47
N HIS A 51 1.24 -9.13 -0.18
CA HIS A 51 0.74 -7.89 0.39
C HIS A 51 -0.74 -7.70 0.04
N ASP A 52 -1.55 -7.44 1.06
CA ASP A 52 -2.96 -7.12 0.93
C ASP A 52 -3.15 -5.74 0.30
N THR A 53 -4.16 -5.60 -0.55
CA THR A 53 -4.61 -4.30 -1.04
C THR A 53 -6.14 -4.18 -1.08
N VAL A 54 -6.85 -5.17 -0.52
CA VAL A 54 -8.31 -5.23 -0.58
C VAL A 54 -8.96 -4.85 0.75
N CYS A 55 -8.25 -4.94 1.88
CA CYS A 55 -8.85 -4.72 3.21
C CYS A 55 -8.94 -3.24 3.62
N GLY A 56 -8.30 -2.33 2.89
CA GLY A 56 -8.28 -0.91 3.24
C GLY A 56 -7.51 -0.63 4.55
N THR A 57 -7.91 0.40 5.28
CA THR A 57 -7.27 0.78 6.55
C THR A 57 -8.20 0.68 7.75
N SER A 58 -7.62 0.51 8.95
CA SER A 58 -8.36 0.61 10.20
C SER A 58 -8.92 2.03 10.41
N ASN A 59 -10.07 2.12 11.09
CA ASN A 59 -10.71 3.37 11.48
C ASN A 59 -10.87 3.44 13.02
N ALA A 60 -11.34 4.58 13.53
CA ALA A 60 -11.48 4.80 14.97
C ALA A 60 -12.44 3.79 15.64
N GLU A 61 -13.51 3.39 14.96
CA GLU A 61 -14.49 2.42 15.48
C GLU A 61 -13.88 1.03 15.64
N ILE A 62 -13.17 0.53 14.62
CA ILE A 62 -12.46 -0.75 14.64
C ILE A 62 -11.43 -0.76 15.77
N VAL A 63 -10.58 0.27 15.84
CA VAL A 63 -9.52 0.37 16.84
C VAL A 63 -10.11 0.44 18.26
N LYS A 64 -11.18 1.22 18.47
CA LYS A 64 -11.84 1.31 19.79
C LYS A 64 -12.51 -0.01 20.18
N ALA A 65 -13.14 -0.71 19.24
CA ALA A 65 -13.80 -1.99 19.52
C ALA A 65 -12.79 -3.08 19.92
N GLN A 66 -11.60 -3.08 19.29
CA GLN A 66 -10.58 -4.10 19.53
C GLN A 66 -9.68 -3.79 20.74
N TYR A 67 -9.19 -2.55 20.83
CA TYR A 67 -8.14 -2.18 21.80
C TYR A 67 -8.67 -1.30 22.94
N GLY A 68 -9.92 -0.85 22.87
CA GLY A 68 -10.47 0.14 23.79
C GLY A 68 -9.98 1.57 23.51
N GLU A 69 -10.29 2.46 24.44
CA GLU A 69 -10.02 3.89 24.29
C GLU A 69 -8.71 4.30 24.98
N ALA A 70 -7.76 4.81 24.19
CA ALA A 70 -6.53 5.41 24.69
C ALA A 70 -6.27 6.74 23.98
N THR A 71 -6.62 7.84 24.64
CA THR A 71 -6.54 9.20 24.06
C THR A 71 -5.19 9.86 24.33
N TYR A 72 -4.87 10.93 23.59
CA TYR A 72 -3.63 11.70 23.82
C TYR A 72 -3.56 12.29 25.24
N GLN A 73 -4.70 12.72 25.80
CA GLN A 73 -4.76 13.35 27.13
C GLN A 73 -4.34 12.37 28.24
N THR A 74 -4.60 11.08 28.05
CA THR A 74 -4.33 10.03 29.04
C THR A 74 -3.06 9.24 28.73
N HIS A 75 -2.77 8.99 27.46
CA HIS A 75 -1.69 8.08 27.03
C HIS A 75 -0.57 8.78 26.23
N ARG A 76 -0.71 10.08 25.92
CA ARG A 76 0.27 10.85 25.13
C ARG A 76 0.61 10.13 23.81
N ASN A 77 1.89 9.83 23.58
CA ASN A 77 2.34 9.15 22.37
C ASN A 77 1.95 7.67 22.31
N ALA A 78 1.56 7.07 23.45
CA ALA A 78 1.03 5.70 23.51
C ALA A 78 -0.49 5.64 23.22
N MET A 79 -1.11 6.75 22.79
CA MET A 79 -2.51 6.74 22.34
C MET A 79 -2.72 5.74 21.20
N HIS A 80 -3.94 5.18 21.12
CA HIS A 80 -4.32 4.38 19.98
C HIS A 80 -4.55 5.28 18.77
N ARG A 81 -4.00 4.89 17.62
CA ARG A 81 -4.20 5.56 16.33
C ARG A 81 -4.84 4.57 15.36
N ASN A 82 -5.56 5.11 14.37
CA ASN A 82 -6.12 4.31 13.28
C ASN A 82 -5.54 4.78 11.95
N GLY A 83 -5.56 3.89 10.96
CA GLY A 83 -4.99 4.15 9.64
C GLY A 83 -5.66 5.34 8.95
N ARG A 84 -6.99 5.38 8.94
CA ARG A 84 -7.77 6.40 8.22
C ARG A 84 -7.49 7.82 8.70
N ASP A 85 -7.57 8.07 10.01
CA ASP A 85 -7.36 9.41 10.56
C ASP A 85 -5.90 9.84 10.46
N GLY A 86 -4.96 8.92 10.68
CA GLY A 86 -3.54 9.18 10.50
C GLY A 86 -3.21 9.59 9.07
N LEU A 87 -3.75 8.87 8.09
CA LEU A 87 -3.58 9.21 6.68
C LEU A 87 -4.22 10.55 6.31
N LEU A 88 -5.38 10.90 6.88
CA LEU A 88 -6.00 12.21 6.64
C LEU A 88 -5.14 13.37 7.15
N VAL A 89 -4.45 13.20 8.29
CA VAL A 89 -3.50 14.19 8.80
C VAL A 89 -2.35 14.39 7.81
N GLU A 90 -1.78 13.30 7.29
CA GLU A 90 -0.67 13.36 6.34
C GLU A 90 -1.10 13.92 4.97
N LEU A 91 -2.27 13.53 4.48
CA LEU A 91 -2.87 14.07 3.25
C LEU A 91 -3.14 15.58 3.36
N GLY A 92 -3.61 16.04 4.52
CA GLY A 92 -3.89 17.46 4.77
C GLY A 92 -2.67 18.36 4.57
N LYS A 93 -1.45 17.86 4.82
CA LYS A 93 -0.19 18.59 4.57
C LYS A 93 0.04 18.92 3.10
N TRP A 94 -0.65 18.21 2.20
CA TRP A 94 -0.56 18.35 0.74
C TRP A 94 -1.84 18.94 0.12
N GLY A 95 -2.72 19.52 0.94
CA GLY A 95 -4.00 20.07 0.48
C GLY A 95 -5.03 19.01 0.07
N LEU A 96 -4.81 17.75 0.43
CA LEU A 96 -5.70 16.63 0.18
C LEU A 96 -6.60 16.36 1.40
N GLY A 97 -7.78 15.78 1.18
CA GLY A 97 -8.78 15.57 2.21
C GLY A 97 -9.51 14.23 2.11
N LYS A 98 -10.71 14.17 2.69
CA LYS A 98 -11.49 12.91 2.82
C LYS A 98 -11.82 12.23 1.48
N ARG A 99 -12.03 13.01 0.42
CA ARG A 99 -12.30 12.50 -0.94
C ARG A 99 -11.05 11.89 -1.60
N ASP A 100 -9.89 12.16 -1.03
CA ASP A 100 -8.59 11.75 -1.57
C ASP A 100 -8.10 10.45 -0.94
N VAL A 101 -8.80 9.96 0.10
CA VAL A 101 -8.58 8.62 0.65
C VAL A 101 -9.09 7.57 -0.35
N VAL A 102 -8.14 6.89 -1.00
CA VAL A 102 -8.35 5.81 -1.98
C VAL A 102 -7.98 4.44 -1.40
N PRO A 103 -8.16 3.32 -2.11
CA PRO A 103 -7.56 2.05 -1.69
C PRO A 103 -6.05 2.19 -1.38
N ASN A 104 -5.55 1.37 -0.48
CA ASN A 104 -4.13 1.33 -0.12
C ASN A 104 -3.55 -0.07 -0.30
N VAL A 105 -2.23 -0.14 -0.22
CA VAL A 105 -1.51 -1.40 -0.05
C VAL A 105 -1.14 -1.51 1.44
N ASN A 106 -1.49 -2.64 2.04
CA ASN A 106 -1.08 -3.07 3.36
C ASN A 106 0.16 -3.98 3.19
N PHE A 107 1.33 -3.35 3.08
CA PHE A 107 2.59 -4.08 2.99
C PHE A 107 2.77 -5.03 4.19
N PHE A 108 3.43 -6.16 3.94
CA PHE A 108 3.68 -7.24 4.91
C PHE A 108 2.44 -7.98 5.44
N SER A 109 1.23 -7.56 5.06
CA SER A 109 -0.03 -8.17 5.48
C SER A 109 -0.56 -9.13 4.42
N LYS A 110 -1.15 -10.24 4.83
CA LYS A 110 -1.87 -11.14 3.94
C LYS A 110 -3.30 -11.31 4.42
N ALA A 111 -4.22 -11.13 3.49
CA ALA A 111 -5.63 -11.43 3.64
C ALA A 111 -6.05 -12.36 2.51
N SER A 112 -6.72 -13.47 2.84
CA SER A 112 -7.21 -14.44 1.88
C SER A 112 -8.67 -14.80 2.16
N ALA A 113 -9.47 -14.94 1.12
CA ALA A 113 -10.84 -15.41 1.23
C ALA A 113 -10.90 -16.92 1.45
N ASP A 114 -11.82 -17.38 2.29
CA ASP A 114 -12.24 -18.79 2.34
C ASP A 114 -13.36 -19.08 1.32
N ASP A 115 -13.84 -20.32 1.29
CA ASP A 115 -14.90 -20.78 0.39
C ASP A 115 -16.25 -20.06 0.59
N THR A 116 -16.43 -19.34 1.71
CA THR A 116 -17.62 -18.52 1.99
C THR A 116 -17.44 -17.05 1.59
N GLY A 117 -16.24 -16.69 1.12
CA GLY A 117 -15.87 -15.31 0.80
C GLY A 117 -15.43 -14.49 2.01
N LYS A 118 -15.29 -15.09 3.20
CA LYS A 118 -14.80 -14.39 4.39
C LYS A 118 -13.29 -14.23 4.30
N LEU A 119 -12.81 -13.01 4.53
CA LEU A 119 -11.38 -12.70 4.57
C LEU A 119 -10.76 -13.09 5.92
N HIS A 120 -9.62 -13.77 5.86
CA HIS A 120 -8.81 -14.16 7.01
C HIS A 120 -7.45 -13.51 6.93
N PHE A 121 -7.00 -12.94 8.06
CA PHE A 121 -5.66 -12.39 8.19
C PHE A 121 -4.66 -13.47 8.59
N ASP A 122 -3.57 -13.57 7.84
CA ASP A 122 -2.50 -14.53 8.12
C ASP A 122 -1.41 -13.88 8.98
N VAL A 123 -1.45 -14.16 10.29
CA VAL A 123 -0.49 -13.64 11.27
C VAL A 123 0.95 -14.12 11.05
N ALA A 124 1.15 -15.18 10.25
CA ALA A 124 2.47 -15.75 10.00
C ALA A 124 3.12 -15.23 8.69
N ASN A 125 2.43 -14.37 7.94
CA ASN A 125 2.88 -13.92 6.62
C ASN A 125 4.20 -13.14 6.64
N SER A 126 4.45 -12.36 7.68
CA SER A 126 5.66 -11.55 7.79
C SER A 126 6.29 -11.67 9.17
N ARG A 127 7.58 -11.33 9.22
CA ARG A 127 8.41 -11.35 10.43
C ARG A 127 9.31 -10.13 10.45
N ALA A 128 9.85 -9.80 11.62
CA ALA A 128 10.87 -8.76 11.73
C ALA A 128 12.04 -9.03 10.76
N GLY A 129 12.49 -7.98 10.08
CA GLY A 129 13.52 -8.06 9.05
C GLY A 129 13.02 -8.45 7.65
N ALA A 130 11.72 -8.68 7.45
CA ALA A 130 11.15 -8.79 6.12
C ALA A 130 11.25 -7.46 5.35
N THR A 131 11.43 -7.54 4.04
CA THR A 131 11.65 -6.38 3.16
C THR A 131 10.77 -6.43 1.92
N VAL A 132 10.42 -5.25 1.42
CA VAL A 132 9.82 -5.04 0.10
C VAL A 132 10.50 -3.83 -0.54
N ASP A 133 10.94 -3.98 -1.78
CA ASP A 133 11.58 -2.91 -2.54
C ASP A 133 10.63 -2.45 -3.64
N LEU A 134 10.36 -1.14 -3.63
CA LEU A 134 9.54 -0.48 -4.64
C LEU A 134 10.45 0.35 -5.56
N ARG A 135 10.26 0.22 -6.88
CA ARG A 135 10.80 1.18 -7.84
C ARG A 135 9.68 2.10 -8.29
N PHE A 136 9.89 3.41 -8.18
CA PHE A 136 8.95 4.41 -8.67
C PHE A 136 9.23 4.71 -10.14
N GLU A 137 8.21 4.58 -10.98
CA GLU A 137 8.34 4.74 -12.43
C GLU A 137 8.08 6.18 -12.90
N MET A 138 7.70 7.04 -11.94
CA MET A 138 7.44 8.47 -12.07
C MET A 138 7.60 9.15 -10.69
N ASN A 139 7.39 10.47 -10.61
CA ASN A 139 7.38 11.19 -9.34
C ASN A 139 6.10 10.86 -8.55
N VAL A 140 6.25 10.23 -7.37
CA VAL A 140 5.12 9.77 -6.56
C VAL A 140 5.16 10.35 -5.16
N LEU A 141 4.04 10.90 -4.71
CA LEU A 141 3.78 11.19 -3.31
C LEU A 141 3.32 9.91 -2.61
N VAL A 142 4.14 9.43 -1.66
CA VAL A 142 3.85 8.26 -0.85
C VAL A 142 3.33 8.70 0.51
N VAL A 143 2.17 8.18 0.91
CA VAL A 143 1.59 8.41 2.24
C VAL A 143 1.49 7.08 2.99
N LEU A 144 2.13 7.02 4.16
CA LEU A 144 2.30 5.80 4.95
C LEU A 144 1.60 5.91 6.29
N SER A 145 1.16 4.77 6.82
CA SER A 145 0.68 4.61 8.18
C SER A 145 1.16 3.28 8.72
N ALA A 146 1.59 3.27 9.98
CA ALA A 146 1.97 2.07 10.71
C ALA A 146 0.83 1.55 11.62
N ALA A 147 -0.38 2.10 11.49
CA ALA A 147 -1.52 1.66 12.29
C ALA A 147 -1.86 0.18 12.00
N PRO A 148 -2.39 -0.57 12.98
CA PRO A 148 -2.75 -1.97 12.79
C PRO A 148 -3.69 -2.19 11.61
N HIS A 149 -3.49 -3.32 10.92
CA HIS A 149 -4.35 -3.78 9.83
C HIS A 149 -5.78 -4.04 10.36
N PRO A 150 -6.84 -3.71 9.61
CA PRO A 150 -8.23 -3.82 10.11
C PRO A 150 -8.69 -5.24 10.47
N LEU A 151 -8.02 -6.28 9.94
CA LEU A 151 -8.29 -7.69 10.24
C LEU A 151 -7.24 -8.35 11.16
N ASP A 152 -6.25 -7.60 11.65
CA ASP A 152 -5.23 -8.16 12.56
C ASP A 152 -5.89 -8.63 13.86
N PRO A 153 -5.78 -9.90 14.26
CA PRO A 153 -6.48 -10.43 15.43
C PRO A 153 -5.76 -10.17 16.76
N ARG A 154 -4.57 -9.55 16.74
CA ARG A 154 -3.78 -9.34 17.98
C ARG A 154 -4.57 -8.48 18.98
N PRO A 155 -4.62 -8.87 20.26
CA PRO A 155 -5.42 -8.16 21.26
C PRO A 155 -4.79 -6.84 21.72
N ASP A 156 -3.46 -6.72 21.61
CA ASP A 156 -2.72 -5.56 22.08
C ASP A 156 -2.46 -4.57 20.95
N TYR A 157 -2.58 -3.28 21.26
CA TYR A 157 -2.19 -2.22 20.33
C TYR A 157 -0.67 -2.09 20.30
N ALA A 158 -0.02 -2.81 19.38
CA ALA A 158 1.42 -2.85 19.22
C ALA A 158 1.84 -2.73 17.74
N PRO A 159 1.68 -1.54 17.12
CA PRO A 159 2.15 -1.32 15.76
C PRO A 159 3.66 -1.54 15.67
N GLY A 160 4.11 -2.23 14.62
CA GLY A 160 5.53 -2.53 14.41
C GLY A 160 6.30 -1.34 13.84
N ASP A 161 7.59 -1.28 14.16
CA ASP A 161 8.50 -0.30 13.55
C ASP A 161 8.75 -0.62 12.07
N VAL A 162 8.81 0.43 11.25
CA VAL A 162 9.11 0.33 9.81
C VAL A 162 10.33 1.18 9.50
N MET A 163 11.37 0.53 8.97
CA MET A 163 12.55 1.23 8.45
C MET A 163 12.31 1.60 6.98
N LEU A 164 12.55 2.87 6.64
CA LEU A 164 12.49 3.34 5.26
C LEU A 164 13.88 3.72 4.78
N THR A 165 14.26 3.17 3.64
CA THR A 165 15.48 3.54 2.91
C THR A 165 15.09 3.99 1.51
N ALA A 166 15.82 4.96 0.97
CA ALA A 166 15.61 5.47 -0.37
C ALA A 166 16.97 5.54 -1.08
N TRP A 167 17.01 5.06 -2.31
CA TRP A 167 18.20 5.08 -3.16
C TRP A 167 17.78 5.30 -4.61
N LYS A 168 18.72 5.72 -5.44
CA LYS A 168 18.49 5.77 -6.89
C LYS A 168 18.53 4.34 -7.43
N SER A 169 17.38 3.87 -7.90
CA SER A 169 17.29 2.71 -8.78
C SER A 169 17.36 3.19 -10.23
N GLY A 170 17.97 2.39 -11.11
CA GLY A 170 17.93 2.64 -12.54
C GLY A 170 16.50 2.48 -13.10
N LEU A 171 16.34 2.79 -14.37
CA LEU A 171 15.08 2.59 -15.07
C LEU A 171 14.82 1.09 -15.35
N PRO A 172 13.56 0.63 -15.47
CA PRO A 172 13.20 -0.70 -15.95
C PRO A 172 13.78 -0.92 -17.35
N GLY A 173 14.78 -1.81 -17.44
CA GLY A 173 15.36 -2.26 -18.69
C GLY A 173 14.43 -3.18 -19.49
N ALA A 174 14.95 -3.71 -20.59
CA ALA A 174 14.22 -4.62 -21.47
C ALA A 174 13.91 -5.98 -20.82
N ASP A 175 14.68 -6.37 -19.81
CA ASP A 175 14.58 -7.61 -19.04
C ASP A 175 13.89 -7.43 -17.67
N ASP A 176 13.28 -6.27 -17.43
CA ASP A 176 12.66 -5.96 -16.15
C ASP A 176 11.53 -6.93 -15.78
N VAL A 177 11.61 -7.50 -14.57
CA VAL A 177 10.68 -8.53 -14.09
C VAL A 177 9.24 -8.01 -13.98
N CYS A 178 9.06 -6.73 -13.63
CA CYS A 178 7.73 -6.15 -13.48
C CYS A 178 7.15 -5.79 -14.84
N ARG A 179 7.95 -5.16 -15.72
CA ARG A 179 7.55 -4.82 -17.08
C ARG A 179 7.10 -6.06 -17.85
N ASN A 180 7.84 -7.15 -17.74
CA ASN A 180 7.63 -8.36 -18.53
C ASN A 180 6.74 -9.41 -17.87
N ALA A 181 6.16 -9.13 -16.69
CA ALA A 181 5.27 -10.06 -16.02
C ALA A 181 4.00 -10.37 -16.83
N CYS A 182 3.46 -9.38 -17.55
CA CYS A 182 2.35 -9.55 -18.48
C CYS A 182 2.35 -8.47 -19.57
N ALA A 183 1.52 -8.65 -20.61
CA ALA A 183 1.43 -7.70 -21.72
C ALA A 183 0.80 -6.36 -21.30
N GLU A 184 -0.07 -6.39 -20.30
CA GLU A 184 -0.70 -5.22 -19.69
C GLU A 184 0.34 -4.33 -19.02
N ASN A 185 1.30 -4.94 -18.30
CA ASN A 185 2.44 -4.23 -17.71
C ASN A 185 3.25 -3.55 -18.81
N GLN A 186 3.66 -4.26 -19.87
CA GLN A 186 4.41 -3.64 -20.98
C GLN A 186 3.72 -2.38 -21.53
N ARG A 187 2.40 -2.41 -21.72
CA ARG A 187 1.61 -1.25 -22.16
C ARG A 187 1.55 -0.15 -21.11
N GLY A 188 1.35 -0.49 -19.84
CA GLY A 188 1.33 0.47 -18.73
C GLY A 188 2.66 1.21 -18.60
N PHE A 189 3.77 0.47 -18.64
CA PHE A 189 5.11 1.07 -18.63
C PHE A 189 5.30 1.98 -19.85
N TYR A 190 4.99 1.52 -21.06
CA TYR A 190 5.09 2.35 -22.26
C TYR A 190 4.32 3.68 -22.13
N GLN A 191 3.10 3.64 -21.60
CA GLN A 191 2.29 4.84 -21.37
C GLN A 191 2.92 5.79 -20.35
N THR A 192 3.45 5.28 -19.24
CA THR A 192 4.19 6.09 -18.26
C THR A 192 5.43 6.72 -18.88
N GLU A 193 6.19 5.95 -19.67
CA GLU A 193 7.45 6.39 -20.25
C GLU A 193 7.28 7.55 -21.23
N ILE A 194 6.17 7.62 -21.97
CA ILE A 194 5.87 8.76 -22.87
C ILE A 194 5.90 10.11 -22.14
N LEU A 195 5.54 10.14 -20.85
CA LEU A 195 5.43 11.37 -20.08
C LEU A 195 6.67 11.67 -19.23
N TYR A 196 7.36 10.62 -18.77
CA TYR A 196 8.41 10.73 -17.77
C TYR A 196 9.81 10.36 -18.28
N ARG A 197 9.96 10.07 -19.59
CA ARG A 197 11.23 9.72 -20.25
C ARG A 197 11.35 10.31 -21.64
#